data_AF-A0A1G0XQG9-F1
#
_entry.id   AF-A0A1G0XQG9-F1
#
_cell.length_a   1.000
_cell.length_b   1.000
_cell.length_c   1.000
_cell.angle_alpha   90.00
_cell.angle_beta   90.00
_cell.angle_gamma   90.00
#
_symmetry.space_group_name_H-M   'P 1'
#
loop_
_entity.id
_entity.type
_entity.pdbx_description
1 polymer ?
#
loop_
_entity_poly.entity_id
_entity_poly.type
_entity_poly.pdbx_seq_one_letter_code
_entity_poly.pdbx_strand_id
1 'polypeptide(L)'
;MKRSKSRTTRRDKFKACFSSRSNLWTTPPDLFKKLDAKYHFNLDPCCTHETALCKDHFTPAEDGLQQSWAFKCVFCNPPYSWEGGLWVAKAYFEAKENGALVICLLPVRTDTRWFHEFVLKAEETEFIKGRLKFGNSKNSAPFPSIIVRFGCDCGSCCELRGKGEL
;
A
#
# COMPACT_ATOMS: atom_id res chain seq x y z
N MET A 1 26.13 58.64 14.96
CA MET A 1 24.80 58.05 14.73
C MET A 1 24.78 57.37 13.37
N LYS A 2 24.88 56.04 13.31
CA LYS A 2 24.89 55.24 12.06
C LYS A 2 23.48 54.69 11.83
N ARG A 3 22.84 54.99 10.68
CA ARG A 3 21.58 54.34 10.26
C ARG A 3 21.90 53.32 9.17
N SER A 4 22.02 52.05 9.58
CA SER A 4 22.10 50.88 8.70
C SER A 4 20.69 50.45 8.32
N LYS A 5 20.40 50.36 7.01
CA LYS A 5 19.12 49.83 6.50
C LYS A 5 19.18 48.31 6.53
N SER A 6 18.43 47.71 7.45
CA SER A 6 18.22 46.26 7.56
C SER A 6 17.41 45.74 6.36
N ARG A 7 18.01 44.81 5.60
CA ARG A 7 17.33 43.99 4.58
C ARG A 7 16.54 42.89 5.29
N THR A 8 15.22 43.04 5.40
CA THR A 8 14.35 41.96 5.86
C THR A 8 14.00 41.07 4.67
N THR A 9 14.53 39.85 4.67
CA THR A 9 14.29 38.82 3.67
C THR A 9 12.88 38.23 3.83
N ARG A 10 12.09 38.17 2.74
CA ARG A 10 10.86 37.36 2.65
C ARG A 10 11.25 35.88 2.80
N ARG A 11 11.18 35.35 4.02
CA ARG A 11 11.12 33.90 4.29
C ARG A 11 9.71 33.57 4.78
N ASP A 12 8.75 33.67 3.86
CA ASP A 12 7.42 33.13 4.10
C ASP A 12 7.44 31.62 3.88
N LYS A 13 7.64 30.92 5.01
CA LYS A 13 7.00 29.65 5.38
C LYS A 13 6.88 28.60 4.27
N PHE A 14 7.98 27.88 4.02
CA PHE A 14 7.91 26.51 3.51
C PHE A 14 7.13 25.65 4.52
N LYS A 15 5.83 25.49 4.29
CA LYS A 15 4.99 24.56 5.04
C LYS A 15 5.37 23.14 4.60
N ALA A 16 6.00 22.38 5.48
CA ALA A 16 6.38 20.98 5.25
C ALA A 16 5.20 20.18 4.66
N CYS A 17 5.44 19.47 3.55
CA CYS A 17 4.40 18.81 2.75
C CYS A 17 3.97 17.42 3.30
N PHE A 18 4.19 17.16 4.59
CA PHE A 18 3.78 15.93 5.25
C PHE A 18 3.08 16.25 6.56
N SER A 19 1.84 16.74 6.49
CA SER A 19 0.97 16.77 7.66
C SER A 19 0.21 15.45 7.76
N SER A 20 0.36 14.76 8.89
CA SER A 20 -0.25 13.47 9.28
C SER A 20 -1.79 13.47 9.41
N ARG A 21 -2.50 14.40 8.76
CA ARG A 21 -3.90 14.71 9.08
C ARG A 21 -4.93 13.70 8.55
N SER A 22 -4.53 12.74 7.73
CA SER A 22 -5.23 11.46 7.55
C SER A 22 -4.29 10.53 6.76
N ASN A 23 -3.85 9.43 7.37
CA ASN A 23 -3.05 8.41 6.70
C ASN A 23 -3.92 7.33 6.02
N LEU A 24 -5.24 7.46 6.13
CA LEU A 24 -6.23 6.59 5.49
C LEU A 24 -6.51 7.14 4.09
N TRP A 25 -5.89 6.53 3.10
CA TRP A 25 -6.04 6.88 1.70
C TRP A 25 -7.01 5.90 1.04
N THR A 26 -8.26 6.30 0.81
CA THR A 26 -9.25 5.43 0.15
C THR A 26 -8.84 5.14 -1.29
N THR A 27 -8.74 3.87 -1.64
CA THR A 27 -8.29 3.37 -2.94
C THR A 27 -9.14 3.95 -4.09
N PRO A 28 -8.53 4.44 -5.19
CA PRO A 28 -9.28 4.85 -6.37
C PRO A 28 -10.08 3.66 -6.94
N PRO A 29 -11.42 3.77 -7.10
CA PRO A 29 -12.27 2.62 -7.48
C PRO A 29 -11.89 1.97 -8.82
N ASP A 30 -11.53 2.77 -9.82
CA ASP A 30 -11.14 2.26 -11.15
C ASP A 30 -9.85 1.44 -11.11
N LEU A 31 -8.90 1.85 -10.25
CA LEU A 31 -7.65 1.13 -10.05
C LEU A 31 -7.93 -0.22 -9.40
N PHE A 32 -8.73 -0.23 -8.34
CA PHE A 32 -9.12 -1.48 -7.67
C PHE A 32 -9.84 -2.42 -8.64
N LYS A 33 -10.88 -1.94 -9.34
CA LYS A 33 -11.65 -2.74 -10.29
C LYS A 33 -10.80 -3.35 -11.40
N LYS A 34 -9.82 -2.60 -11.93
CA LYS A 34 -8.87 -3.11 -12.93
C LYS A 34 -8.02 -4.27 -12.38
N LEU A 35 -7.51 -4.11 -11.16
CA LEU A 35 -6.67 -5.12 -10.52
C LEU A 35 -7.51 -6.34 -10.10
N ASP A 36 -8.70 -6.12 -9.57
CA ASP A 36 -9.62 -7.16 -9.12
C ASP A 36 -10.11 -8.04 -10.28
N ALA A 37 -10.34 -7.44 -11.46
CA ALA A 37 -10.63 -8.20 -12.68
C ALA A 37 -9.49 -9.13 -13.11
N LYS A 38 -8.23 -8.88 -12.68
CA LYS A 38 -7.06 -9.72 -12.97
C LYS A 38 -6.79 -10.75 -11.86
N TYR A 39 -6.93 -10.35 -10.61
CA TYR A 39 -6.44 -11.14 -9.46
C TYR A 39 -7.55 -11.69 -8.56
N HIS A 40 -8.81 -11.26 -8.72
CA HIS A 40 -9.97 -11.75 -7.97
C HIS A 40 -9.76 -11.71 -6.45
N PHE A 41 -9.63 -10.50 -5.91
CA PHE A 41 -9.32 -10.31 -4.50
C PHE A 41 -10.43 -10.84 -3.60
N ASN A 42 -10.03 -11.49 -2.51
CA ASN A 42 -10.95 -11.98 -1.50
C ASN A 42 -10.64 -11.45 -0.10
N LEU A 43 -9.54 -10.71 0.11
CA LEU A 43 -9.18 -10.09 1.39
C LEU A 43 -8.69 -8.64 1.24
N ASP A 44 -9.23 -7.74 2.08
CA ASP A 44 -8.76 -6.36 2.29
C ASP A 44 -8.34 -6.15 3.76
N PRO A 45 -7.05 -6.24 4.11
CA PRO A 45 -6.62 -6.34 5.50
C PRO A 45 -6.40 -4.99 6.19
N CYS A 46 -6.59 -3.86 5.49
CA CYS A 46 -6.24 -2.53 6.00
C CYS A 46 -7.28 -1.47 5.65
N CYS A 47 -8.54 -1.74 5.99
CA CYS A 47 -9.67 -0.86 5.71
C CYS A 47 -10.52 -0.59 6.96
N THR A 48 -11.62 0.15 6.83
CA THR A 48 -12.74 0.14 7.79
C THR A 48 -13.91 -0.62 7.18
N HIS A 49 -14.92 -0.99 7.97
CA HIS A 49 -16.12 -1.65 7.43
C HIS A 49 -16.78 -0.85 6.29
N GLU A 50 -16.74 0.49 6.35
CA GLU A 50 -17.35 1.37 5.35
C GLU A 50 -16.50 1.51 4.08
N THR A 51 -15.20 1.20 4.16
CA THR A 51 -14.24 1.38 3.07
C THR A 51 -13.71 0.07 2.52
N ALA A 52 -14.15 -1.06 3.07
CA ALA A 52 -13.76 -2.40 2.66
C ALA A 52 -14.03 -2.65 1.18
N LEU A 53 -13.01 -3.14 0.49
CA LEU A 53 -13.07 -3.47 -0.94
C LEU A 53 -13.41 -4.95 -1.18
N CYS A 54 -13.19 -5.78 -0.16
CA CYS A 54 -13.47 -7.22 -0.19
C CYS A 54 -14.48 -7.61 0.89
N LYS A 55 -15.15 -8.74 0.69
CA LYS A 55 -16.06 -9.30 1.71
C LYS A 55 -15.31 -9.66 2.99
N ASP A 56 -14.22 -10.42 2.87
CA ASP A 56 -13.32 -10.63 4.01
C ASP A 56 -12.42 -9.41 4.13
N HIS A 57 -12.37 -8.84 5.32
CA HIS A 57 -11.57 -7.65 5.59
C HIS A 57 -11.23 -7.54 7.07
N PHE A 58 -10.21 -6.74 7.39
CA PHE A 58 -9.84 -6.41 8.76
C PHE A 58 -9.84 -4.89 8.97
N THR A 59 -10.38 -4.52 10.12
CA THR A 59 -10.41 -3.15 10.63
C THR A 59 -9.20 -2.85 11.52
N PRO A 60 -8.93 -1.57 11.85
CA PRO A 60 -7.88 -1.23 12.82
C PRO A 60 -8.07 -1.90 14.18
N ALA A 61 -9.30 -2.23 14.57
CA ALA A 61 -9.59 -2.93 15.82
C ALA A 61 -9.23 -4.43 15.76
N GLU A 62 -9.29 -5.04 14.58
CA GLU A 62 -8.94 -6.44 14.35
C GLU A 62 -7.45 -6.65 14.04
N ASP A 63 -6.72 -5.55 13.78
CA ASP A 63 -5.30 -5.53 13.45
C ASP A 63 -4.92 -6.53 12.35
N GLY A 64 -5.09 -6.12 11.09
CA GLY A 64 -4.76 -6.96 9.95
C GLY A 64 -3.31 -7.44 9.87
N LEU A 65 -2.36 -6.87 10.62
CA LEU A 65 -0.99 -7.40 10.72
C LEU A 65 -0.92 -8.70 11.53
N GLN A 66 -1.82 -8.89 12.50
CA GLN A 66 -1.90 -10.08 13.36
C GLN A 66 -2.74 -11.21 12.77
N GLN A 67 -3.50 -10.92 11.73
CA GLN A 67 -4.40 -11.90 11.10
C GLN A 67 -3.68 -12.73 10.03
N SER A 68 -4.11 -13.97 9.83
CA SER A 68 -3.58 -14.84 8.77
C SER A 68 -4.07 -14.40 7.39
N TRP A 69 -3.17 -14.33 6.41
CA TRP A 69 -3.52 -14.11 5.00
C TRP A 69 -3.30 -15.38 4.15
N ALA A 70 -3.07 -16.52 4.81
CA ALA A 70 -2.74 -17.78 4.16
C ALA A 70 -3.79 -18.16 3.10
N PHE A 71 -3.30 -18.53 1.91
CA PHE A 71 -4.12 -18.94 0.77
C PHE A 71 -5.15 -17.90 0.28
N LYS A 72 -4.99 -16.62 0.63
CA LYS A 72 -5.86 -15.52 0.18
C LYS A 72 -5.29 -14.79 -1.02
N CYS A 73 -6.16 -14.17 -1.80
CA CYS A 73 -5.82 -13.16 -2.81
C CYS A 73 -6.09 -11.79 -2.20
N VAL A 74 -5.03 -11.10 -1.81
CA VAL A 74 -5.07 -9.94 -0.93
C VAL A 74 -4.83 -8.66 -1.72
N PHE A 75 -5.71 -7.68 -1.54
CA PHE A 75 -5.43 -6.29 -1.91
C PHE A 75 -5.06 -5.50 -0.67
N CYS A 76 -3.84 -4.97 -0.62
CA CYS A 76 -3.32 -4.27 0.55
C CYS A 76 -2.98 -2.81 0.19
N ASN A 77 -3.78 -1.87 0.68
CA ASN A 77 -3.50 -0.43 0.61
C ASN A 77 -3.28 0.11 2.03
N PRO A 78 -2.09 -0.15 2.63
CA PRO A 78 -1.87 0.11 4.05
C PRO A 78 -1.96 1.60 4.37
N PRO A 79 -2.13 2.00 5.64
CA PRO A 79 -1.98 3.40 6.02
C PRO A 79 -0.57 3.90 5.69
N TYR A 80 -0.45 5.12 5.13
CA TYR A 80 0.85 5.67 4.70
C TYR A 80 1.57 6.32 5.89
N SER A 81 1.71 5.55 6.96
CA SER A 81 2.35 5.91 8.22
C SER A 81 3.75 5.28 8.32
N TRP A 82 4.39 5.44 9.48
CA TRP A 82 5.68 4.80 9.79
C TRP A 82 5.60 3.26 9.77
N GLU A 83 4.40 2.68 9.93
CA GLU A 83 4.17 1.22 9.96
C GLU A 83 4.12 0.60 8.56
N GLY A 84 4.18 1.41 7.49
CA GLY A 84 4.09 0.89 6.12
C GLY A 84 5.09 -0.23 5.81
N GLY A 85 6.29 -0.18 6.41
CA GLY A 85 7.27 -1.26 6.27
C GLY A 85 6.84 -2.60 6.87
N LEU A 86 6.04 -2.60 7.94
CA LEU A 86 5.50 -3.82 8.57
C LEU A 86 4.50 -4.51 7.64
N TRP A 87 3.63 -3.73 6.98
CA TRP A 87 2.68 -4.24 5.99
C TRP A 87 3.38 -4.86 4.79
N VAL A 88 4.43 -4.22 4.28
CA VAL A 88 5.21 -4.74 3.16
C VAL A 88 5.96 -6.03 3.54
N ALA A 89 6.57 -6.06 4.74
CA ALA A 89 7.21 -7.27 5.25
C ALA A 89 6.19 -8.42 5.37
N LYS A 90 5.02 -8.16 5.96
CA LYS A 90 3.96 -9.16 6.09
C LYS A 90 3.50 -9.66 4.71
N ALA A 91 3.22 -8.76 3.78
CA ALA A 91 2.83 -9.13 2.41
C ALA A 91 3.85 -10.08 1.76
N TYR A 92 5.14 -9.78 1.89
CA TYR A 92 6.21 -10.61 1.38
C TYR A 92 6.25 -12.00 2.04
N PHE A 93 6.17 -12.09 3.37
CA PHE A 93 6.22 -13.37 4.07
C PHE A 93 4.95 -14.22 3.87
N GLU A 94 3.76 -13.61 3.90
CA GLU A 94 2.50 -14.30 3.62
C GLU A 94 2.49 -14.91 2.22
N ALA A 95 3.03 -14.20 1.23
CA ALA A 95 3.14 -14.72 -0.12
C ALA A 95 4.17 -15.85 -0.23
N LYS A 96 5.34 -15.67 0.39
CA LYS A 96 6.45 -16.60 0.31
C LYS A 96 6.20 -17.91 1.07
N GLU A 97 5.58 -17.83 2.24
CA GLU A 97 5.52 -18.93 3.21
C GLU A 97 4.10 -19.48 3.36
N ASN A 98 3.06 -18.66 3.18
CA ASN A 98 1.68 -19.04 3.47
C ASN A 98 0.79 -19.15 2.21
N GLY A 99 1.40 -19.08 1.03
CA GLY A 99 0.70 -19.26 -0.24
C GLY A 99 -0.32 -18.17 -0.55
N ALA A 100 -0.17 -16.98 0.02
CA ALA A 100 -0.97 -15.82 -0.36
C ALA A 100 -0.52 -15.26 -1.73
N LEU A 101 -1.44 -14.65 -2.45
CA LEU A 101 -1.13 -13.70 -3.53
C LEU A 101 -1.42 -12.30 -2.99
N VAL A 102 -0.43 -11.43 -2.93
CA VAL A 102 -0.60 -10.10 -2.31
C VAL A 102 -0.26 -8.99 -3.30
N ILE A 103 -1.23 -8.11 -3.54
CA ILE A 103 -1.06 -6.91 -4.35
C ILE A 103 -1.10 -5.68 -3.45
N CYS A 104 0.03 -5.00 -3.33
CA CYS A 104 0.16 -3.81 -2.51
C CYS A 104 0.09 -2.53 -3.36
N LEU A 105 -0.69 -1.54 -2.91
CA LEU A 105 -0.62 -0.16 -3.39
C LEU A 105 0.20 0.69 -2.44
N LEU A 106 1.42 1.06 -2.85
CA LEU A 106 2.41 1.71 -1.98
C LEU A 106 2.84 3.07 -2.53
N PRO A 107 3.29 4.00 -1.66
CA PRO A 107 4.04 5.15 -2.11
C PRO A 107 5.44 4.71 -2.58
N VAL A 108 5.96 5.30 -3.67
CA VAL A 108 7.36 5.04 -4.06
C VAL A 108 8.27 5.72 -3.04
N ARG A 109 9.05 4.91 -2.32
CA ARG A 109 9.96 5.30 -1.24
C ARG A 109 11.24 4.50 -1.38
N THR A 110 11.97 4.72 -2.46
CA THR A 110 13.17 3.93 -2.82
C THR A 110 14.33 4.11 -1.84
N ASP A 111 14.24 5.05 -0.91
CA ASP A 111 15.22 5.34 0.13
C ASP A 111 14.99 4.51 1.41
N THR A 112 13.85 3.84 1.55
CA THR A 112 13.51 3.11 2.77
C THR A 112 14.08 1.70 2.77
N ARG A 113 14.43 1.21 3.96
CA ARG A 113 14.91 -0.15 4.18
C ARG A 113 13.95 -1.21 3.62
N TRP A 114 12.65 -1.09 3.90
CA TRP A 114 11.64 -2.06 3.45
C TRP A 114 11.53 -2.12 1.92
N PHE A 115 11.80 -1.01 1.21
CA PHE A 115 11.79 -1.01 -0.24
C PHE A 115 12.91 -1.89 -0.79
N HIS A 116 14.12 -1.73 -0.27
CA HIS A 116 15.27 -2.54 -0.66
C HIS A 116 15.16 -4.00 -0.22
N GLU A 117 14.62 -4.25 0.97
CA GLU A 117 14.55 -5.60 1.53
C GLU A 117 13.44 -6.46 0.92
N PHE A 118 12.33 -5.86 0.51
CA PHE A 118 11.14 -6.58 0.07
C PHE A 118 10.70 -6.20 -1.35
N VAL A 119 10.47 -4.91 -1.64
CA VAL A 119 9.92 -4.49 -2.94
C VAL A 119 10.83 -4.85 -4.10
N LEU A 120 12.15 -4.72 -3.95
CA LEU A 120 13.10 -5.13 -5.00
C LEU A 120 13.13 -6.63 -5.29
N LYS A 121 12.54 -7.46 -4.41
CA LYS A 121 12.43 -8.91 -4.54
C LYS A 121 11.03 -9.37 -4.99
N ALA A 122 10.11 -8.43 -5.18
CA ALA A 122 8.76 -8.71 -5.65
C ALA A 122 8.78 -9.33 -7.05
N GLU A 123 7.83 -10.22 -7.34
CA GLU A 123 7.70 -10.87 -8.64
C GLU A 123 7.33 -9.86 -9.74
N GLU A 124 6.61 -8.81 -9.40
CA GLU A 124 6.23 -7.75 -10.34
C GLU A 124 6.05 -6.41 -9.64
N THR A 125 6.47 -5.34 -10.33
CA THR A 125 6.21 -3.97 -9.90
C THR A 125 5.72 -3.13 -11.07
N GLU A 126 4.63 -2.38 -10.88
CA GLU A 126 4.06 -1.47 -11.88
C GLU A 126 4.04 -0.05 -11.31
N PHE A 127 4.84 0.84 -11.90
CA PHE A 127 4.84 2.26 -11.55
C PHE A 127 3.64 2.96 -12.18
N ILE A 128 2.85 3.66 -11.36
CA ILE A 128 1.68 4.39 -11.85
C ILE A 128 2.13 5.71 -12.46
N LYS A 129 1.86 5.89 -13.77
CA LYS A 129 2.12 7.15 -14.47
C LYS A 129 1.22 8.25 -13.91
N GLY A 130 1.84 9.30 -13.37
CA GLY A 130 1.14 10.46 -12.80
C GLY A 130 0.99 10.39 -11.29
N ARG A 131 -0.11 10.94 -10.76
CA ARG A 131 -0.41 10.99 -9.32
C ARG A 131 -1.87 10.60 -9.10
N LEU A 132 -2.09 9.56 -8.29
CA LEU A 132 -3.43 9.10 -7.95
C LEU A 132 -4.22 10.18 -7.21
N LYS A 133 -5.53 10.18 -7.40
CA LYS A 133 -6.47 10.92 -6.55
C LYS A 133 -7.19 9.90 -5.68
N PHE A 134 -6.97 9.99 -4.38
CA PHE A 134 -7.59 9.09 -3.40
C PHE A 134 -8.88 9.71 -2.88
N GLY A 135 -9.92 8.89 -2.75
CA GLY A 135 -11.27 9.32 -2.37
C GLY A 135 -11.76 10.55 -3.15
N ASN A 136 -12.41 11.48 -2.43
CA ASN A 136 -12.95 12.72 -3.01
C ASN A 136 -11.97 13.92 -2.94
N SER A 137 -10.66 13.65 -2.87
CA SER A 137 -9.65 14.72 -2.82
C SER A 137 -9.66 15.56 -4.10
N LYS A 138 -9.66 16.89 -3.94
CA LYS A 138 -9.50 17.85 -5.05
C LYS A 138 -8.12 17.75 -5.71
N ASN A 139 -7.11 17.43 -4.91
CA ASN A 139 -5.71 17.38 -5.35
C ASN A 139 -5.24 15.93 -5.48
N SER A 140 -4.36 15.70 -6.45
CA SER A 140 -3.63 14.43 -6.53
C SER A 140 -2.68 14.25 -5.34
N ALA A 141 -2.36 13.00 -5.04
CA ALA A 141 -1.42 12.66 -4.00
C ALA A 141 -0.06 13.36 -4.23
N PRO A 142 0.58 13.86 -3.15
CA PRO A 142 1.87 14.55 -3.27
C PRO A 142 3.04 13.59 -3.55
N PHE A 143 2.78 12.28 -3.64
CA PHE A 143 3.79 11.24 -3.87
C PHE A 143 3.42 10.35 -5.06
N PRO A 144 4.42 9.80 -5.77
CA PRO A 144 4.23 8.72 -6.73
C PRO A 144 3.73 7.43 -6.05
N SER A 145 3.05 6.58 -6.82
CA SER A 145 2.53 5.28 -6.37
C SER A 145 3.06 4.14 -7.22
N ILE A 146 3.17 2.97 -6.61
CA ILE A 146 3.61 1.73 -7.23
C ILE A 146 2.67 0.60 -6.80
N ILE A 147 2.35 -0.29 -7.74
CA ILE A 147 1.74 -1.58 -7.44
C ILE A 147 2.87 -2.59 -7.30
N VAL A 148 2.84 -3.37 -6.23
CA VAL A 148 3.83 -4.41 -5.94
C VAL A 148 3.08 -5.72 -5.77
N ARG A 149 3.49 -6.75 -6.53
CA ARG A 149 2.93 -8.10 -6.41
C ARG A 149 3.94 -9.00 -5.72
N PHE A 150 3.46 -9.65 -4.66
CA PHE A 150 4.14 -10.76 -4.01
C PHE A 150 3.38 -12.07 -4.26
N GLY A 151 4.09 -13.13 -4.61
CA GLY A 151 3.53 -14.46 -4.86
C GLY A 151 3.08 -14.67 -6.31
N CYS A 152 2.87 -15.94 -6.69
CA CYS A 152 2.52 -16.34 -8.06
C CYS A 152 1.00 -16.33 -8.31
N ASP A 153 0.63 -15.98 -9.53
CA ASP A 153 -0.74 -15.98 -10.07
C ASP A 153 -1.16 -17.33 -10.68
N CYS A 154 -0.29 -18.34 -10.64
CA CYS A 154 -0.56 -19.59 -11.33
C CYS A 154 -1.65 -20.39 -10.62
N GLY A 155 -2.80 -20.55 -11.30
CA GLY A 155 -3.90 -21.42 -10.86
C GLY A 155 -3.47 -22.85 -10.52
N SER A 156 -2.31 -23.30 -11.03
CA SER A 156 -1.69 -24.58 -10.69
C SER A 156 -1.05 -24.63 -9.29
N CYS A 157 -0.63 -23.51 -8.69
CA CYS A 157 -0.18 -23.51 -7.30
C CYS A 157 -1.34 -23.56 -6.31
N CYS A 158 -2.49 -22.98 -6.66
CA CYS A 158 -3.71 -23.05 -5.86
C CYS A 158 -4.32 -24.47 -5.85
N GLU A 159 -4.34 -25.16 -7.00
CA GLU A 159 -4.90 -26.52 -7.09
C GLU A 159 -4.05 -27.59 -6.41
N LEU A 160 -2.70 -27.45 -6.43
CA LEU A 160 -1.81 -28.40 -5.77
C LEU A 160 -1.74 -28.24 -4.24
N ARG A 161 -2.32 -27.17 -3.66
CA ARG A 161 -2.25 -26.87 -2.22
C ARG A 161 -3.57 -27.07 -1.48
N GLY A 162 -4.69 -27.25 -2.20
CA GLY A 162 -6.01 -27.60 -1.63
C GLY A 162 -6.19 -29.09 -1.33
N LYS A 163 -5.28 -29.95 -1.78
CA LYS A 163 -5.18 -31.35 -1.37
C LYS A 163 -3.99 -31.43 -0.42
N GLY A 164 -4.25 -31.60 0.88
CA GLY A 164 -3.21 -31.71 1.89
C GLY A 164 -2.32 -32.93 1.70
N GLU A 165 -1.37 -32.85 0.76
CA GLU A 165 -0.30 -33.83 0.55
C GLU A 165 1.05 -33.08 0.56
N LEU A 166 1.54 -32.85 1.78
CA LEU A 166 2.95 -32.79 2.16
C LEU A 166 3.14 -33.71 3.36
#